data_AF-A0A1S2LNN7-F1
#
_entry.id   AF-A0A1S2LNN7-F1
#
_cell.length_a   1.000
_cell.length_b   1.000
_cell.length_c   1.000
_cell.angle_alpha   90.00
_cell.angle_beta   90.00
_cell.angle_gamma   90.00
#
_symmetry.space_group_name_H-M   'P 1'
#
loop_
_entity.id
_entity.type
_entity.pdbx_description
1 polymer ?
#
loop_
_entity_poly.entity_id
_entity_poly.type
_entity_poly.pdbx_seq_one_letter_code
_entity_poly.pdbx_strand_id
1 'polypeptide(L)'
;DNSDETFTFKNFLKSFIKVRCNNIILPASEIITIIKYEKPNIFYQLKVNFSYDSTISFITQIDMSYEQAKSNLLEIKKLIK
;
A
#
# COMPACT_ATOMS: atom_id res chain seq x y z
N ASP A 1 -6.96 7.24 -15.07
CA ASP A 1 -6.98 5.76 -15.00
C ASP A 1 -6.39 5.13 -16.25
N ASN A 2 -5.11 5.40 -16.49
CA ASN A 2 -4.33 4.73 -17.54
C ASN A 2 -3.68 3.48 -16.94
N SER A 3 -3.60 2.40 -17.72
CA SER A 3 -2.94 1.13 -17.34
C SER A 3 -1.52 1.31 -16.78
N ASP A 4 -0.84 2.38 -17.20
CA ASP A 4 0.52 2.73 -16.80
C ASP A 4 0.62 3.16 -15.33
N GLU A 5 -0.43 3.80 -14.79
CA GLU A 5 -0.47 4.20 -13.38
C GLU A 5 -0.54 2.96 -12.49
N THR A 6 -1.37 1.98 -12.83
CA THR A 6 -1.52 0.75 -12.04
C THR A 6 -0.22 -0.07 -12.03
N PHE A 7 0.51 -0.10 -13.14
CA PHE A 7 1.83 -0.74 -13.18
C PHE A 7 2.86 -0.01 -12.30
N THR A 8 2.81 1.33 -12.29
CA THR A 8 3.65 2.16 -11.42
C THR A 8 3.38 1.87 -9.94
N PHE A 9 2.10 1.83 -9.54
CA PHE A 9 1.71 1.49 -8.16
C PHE A 9 2.12 0.06 -7.78
N LYS A 10 1.97 -0.90 -8.69
CA LYS A 10 2.44 -2.28 -8.46
C LYS A 10 3.94 -2.31 -8.16
N ASN A 11 4.74 -1.69 -9.02
CA ASN A 11 6.20 -1.69 -8.86
C ASN A 11 6.63 -0.95 -7.59
N PHE A 12 5.95 0.15 -7.26
CA PHE A 12 6.12 0.85 -6.00
C PHE A 12 5.84 -0.08 -4.82
N LEU A 13 4.67 -0.73 -4.76
CA LEU A 13 4.30 -1.62 -3.65
C LEU A 13 5.26 -2.80 -3.51
N LYS A 14 5.67 -3.42 -4.62
CA LYS A 14 6.66 -4.53 -4.58
C LYS A 14 8.02 -4.06 -4.07
N SER A 15 8.44 -2.86 -4.45
CA SER A 15 9.71 -2.31 -3.99
C SER A 15 9.63 -1.91 -2.51
N PHE A 16 8.51 -1.28 -2.13
CA PHE A 16 8.22 -0.84 -0.77
C PHE A 16 8.24 -2.00 0.23
N ILE A 17 7.55 -3.10 -0.07
CA ILE A 17 7.48 -4.29 0.81
C ILE A 17 8.84 -4.98 0.99
N LYS A 18 9.75 -4.82 0.02
CA LYS A 18 11.11 -5.37 0.11
C LYS A 18 12.05 -4.52 0.95
N VAL A 19 11.67 -3.28 1.30
CA VAL A 19 12.49 -2.42 2.14
C VAL A 19 12.61 -3.03 3.52
N ARG A 20 13.86 -3.29 3.95
CA ARG A 20 14.15 -3.70 5.31
C ARG A 20 14.34 -2.45 6.16
N CYS A 21 13.47 -2.28 7.14
CA CYS A 21 13.59 -1.24 8.14
C CYS A 21 14.15 -1.88 9.43
N ASN A 22 15.29 -1.38 9.92
CA ASN A 22 15.91 -1.93 11.14
C ASN A 22 15.19 -1.48 12.42
N ASN A 23 14.62 -0.28 12.41
CA ASN A 23 14.10 0.39 13.61
C ASN A 23 12.62 0.80 13.51
N ILE A 24 11.95 0.52 12.39
CA ILE A 24 10.58 0.95 12.12
C ILE A 24 9.83 -0.19 11.44
N ILE A 25 8.56 -0.40 11.80
CA ILE A 25 7.69 -1.34 11.10
C ILE A 25 7.22 -0.67 9.81
N LEU A 26 7.41 -1.35 8.67
CA LEU A 26 7.00 -0.83 7.37
C LEU A 26 5.47 -0.64 7.33
N PRO A 27 4.95 0.57 7.04
CA PRO A 27 3.52 0.83 7.04
C PRO A 27 2.82 0.35 5.76
N ALA A 28 2.94 -0.94 5.43
CA ALA A 28 2.33 -1.52 4.25
C ALA A 28 0.78 -1.50 4.32
N SER A 29 0.25 -1.78 5.51
CA SER A 29 -1.20 -1.77 5.78
C SER A 29 -1.81 -0.38 5.62
N GLU A 30 -1.10 0.65 6.07
CA GLU A 30 -1.54 2.04 6.01
C GLU A 30 -1.53 2.53 4.56
N ILE A 31 -0.44 2.26 3.84
CA ILE A 31 -0.29 2.68 2.43
C ILE A 31 -1.36 2.02 1.56
N ILE A 32 -1.59 0.71 1.70
CA ILE A 32 -2.61 0.04 0.88
C ILE A 32 -4.03 0.51 1.21
N THR A 33 -4.30 0.81 2.49
CA THR A 33 -5.59 1.36 2.95
C THR A 33 -5.85 2.76 2.38
N ILE A 34 -4.82 3.61 2.33
CA ILE A 34 -4.93 4.93 1.71
C ILE A 34 -5.16 4.80 0.21
N ILE A 35 -4.45 3.91 -0.48
CA ILE A 35 -4.67 3.67 -1.91
C ILE A 35 -6.10 3.18 -2.16
N LYS A 36 -6.63 2.27 -1.32
CA LYS A 36 -8.01 1.79 -1.37
C LYS A 36 -9.03 2.92 -1.27
N TYR A 37 -8.80 3.91 -0.41
CA TYR A 37 -9.74 5.00 -0.17
C TYR A 37 -9.59 6.18 -1.16
N GLU A 38 -8.34 6.61 -1.42
CA GLU A 38 -8.07 7.79 -2.27
C GLU A 38 -8.02 7.47 -3.76
N LYS A 39 -7.66 6.23 -4.12
CA LYS A 39 -7.58 5.75 -5.51
C LYS A 39 -8.22 4.37 -5.67
N PRO A 40 -9.54 4.23 -5.41
CA PRO A 40 -10.24 2.95 -5.40
C PRO A 40 -10.15 2.21 -6.74
N ASN A 41 -10.14 2.92 -7.86
CA ASN A 41 -10.01 2.32 -9.20
C ASN A 41 -8.65 1.63 -9.36
N ILE A 42 -7.57 2.26 -8.91
CA ILE A 42 -6.22 1.66 -8.94
C ILE A 42 -6.16 0.47 -8.00
N PHE A 43 -6.70 0.59 -6.78
CA PHE A 43 -6.77 -0.52 -5.83
C PHE A 43 -7.50 -1.73 -6.42
N TYR A 44 -8.66 -1.51 -7.04
CA TYR A 44 -9.43 -2.56 -7.67
C TYR A 44 -8.65 -3.22 -8.83
N GLN A 45 -8.02 -2.42 -9.69
CA GLN A 45 -7.18 -2.94 -10.76
C GLN A 45 -5.98 -3.72 -10.21
N LEU A 46 -5.36 -3.28 -9.11
CA LEU A 46 -4.28 -4.02 -8.46
C LEU A 46 -4.76 -5.38 -7.96
N LYS A 47 -5.92 -5.41 -7.31
CA LYS A 47 -6.53 -6.62 -6.75
C LYS A 47 -6.93 -7.62 -7.83
N VAL A 48 -7.51 -7.16 -8.95
CA VAL A 48 -7.96 -8.05 -10.03
C VAL A 48 -6.81 -8.45 -10.94
N ASN A 49 -6.08 -7.47 -11.49
CA ASN A 49 -5.10 -7.70 -12.55
C ASN A 49 -3.80 -8.32 -12.04
N PHE A 50 -3.51 -8.25 -10.73
CA PHE A 50 -2.31 -8.84 -10.14
C PHE A 50 -2.62 -9.82 -9.01
N SER A 51 -3.81 -10.42 -9.02
CA SER A 51 -4.22 -11.48 -8.08
C SER A 51 -3.28 -12.70 -8.08
N TYR A 52 -2.61 -12.97 -9.20
CA TYR A 52 -1.59 -14.02 -9.34
C TYR A 52 -0.27 -13.70 -8.63
N ASP A 53 -0.01 -12.43 -8.29
CA ASP A 53 1.17 -12.01 -7.53
C ASP A 53 0.86 -12.15 -6.04
N SER A 54 1.47 -13.13 -5.38
CA SER A 54 1.21 -13.44 -3.97
C SER A 54 1.40 -12.24 -3.04
N THR A 55 2.36 -11.36 -3.33
CA THR A 55 2.60 -10.15 -2.54
C THR A 55 1.45 -9.16 -2.68
N ILE A 56 0.99 -8.90 -3.91
CA ILE A 56 -0.12 -7.98 -4.16
C ILE A 56 -1.44 -8.57 -3.63
N SER A 57 -1.65 -9.87 -3.82
CA SER A 57 -2.82 -10.59 -3.30
C SER A 57 -2.90 -10.48 -1.77
N PHE A 58 -1.79 -10.67 -1.07
CA PHE A 58 -1.73 -10.55 0.38
C PHE A 58 -2.04 -9.12 0.86
N ILE A 59 -1.36 -8.10 0.32
CA ILE A 59 -1.56 -6.72 0.81
C ILE A 59 -2.95 -6.17 0.48
N THR A 60 -3.57 -6.58 -0.63
CA THR A 60 -4.91 -6.11 -1.02
C THR A 60 -6.03 -6.78 -0.22
N GLN A 61 -5.71 -7.78 0.60
CA GLN A 61 -6.64 -8.39 1.57
C GLN A 61 -6.59 -7.70 2.94
N ILE A 62 -5.60 -6.84 3.18
CA ILE A 62 -5.49 -6.10 4.44
C ILE A 62 -6.64 -5.11 4.52
N ASP A 63 -7.35 -5.13 5.65
CA ASP A 63 -8.40 -4.17 5.96
C ASP A 63 -8.02 -3.41 7.23
N MET A 64 -8.06 -2.09 7.13
CA MET A 64 -7.78 -1.15 8.21
C MET A 64 -8.70 0.06 8.02
N SER A 65 -9.04 0.73 9.12
CA SER A 65 -9.74 2.02 9.06
C SER A 65 -8.86 3.07 8.37
N TYR A 66 -9.43 3.83 7.44
CA TYR A 66 -8.71 4.93 6.78
C TYR A 66 -8.17 5.97 7.78
N GLU A 67 -8.93 6.26 8.83
CA GLU A 67 -8.49 7.24 9.84
C GLU A 67 -7.37 6.69 10.72
N GLN A 68 -7.42 5.39 11.02
CA GLN A 68 -6.31 4.71 11.68
C GLN A 68 -5.06 4.71 10.79
N ALA A 69 -5.21 4.43 9.50
CA ALA A 69 -4.09 4.45 8.56
C ALA A 69 -3.40 5.82 8.48
N LYS A 70 -4.19 6.90 8.45
CA LYS A 70 -3.67 8.27 8.51
C LYS A 70 -2.97 8.57 9.83
N SER A 71 -3.57 8.20 10.95
CA SER A 71 -2.97 8.44 12.27
C SER A 71 -1.61 7.74 12.40
N ASN A 72 -1.55 6.46 12.04
CA ASN A 72 -0.32 5.67 12.09
C ASN A 72 0.78 6.26 11.19
N LEU A 73 0.45 6.70 9.97
CA LEU A 73 1.44 7.34 9.10
C LEU A 73 1.96 8.67 9.65
N LEU A 74 1.10 9.46 10.29
CA LEU A 74 1.52 10.69 10.94
C LEU A 74 2.48 10.42 12.10
N GLU A 75 2.26 9.35 12.87
CA GLU A 75 3.17 8.92 13.92
C GLU A 75 4.51 8.46 13.36
N ILE A 76 4.51 7.59 12.34
CA ILE A 76 5.74 7.13 11.69
C ILE A 76 6.53 8.29 11.10
N LYS A 77 5.85 9.27 10.48
CA LYS A 77 6.49 10.48 9.96
C LYS A 77 7.21 11.29 11.03
N LYS A 78 6.74 11.27 12.29
CA LYS A 78 7.43 11.93 13.42
C LYS A 78 8.72 11.20 13.81
N LEU A 79 8.80 9.88 13.60
CA LEU A 79 9.97 9.06 13.94
C LEU A 79 11.10 9.16 12.92
N ILE A 80 10.80 9.61 11.70
CA ILE A 80 11.78 9.77 10.59
C ILE A 80 12.35 11.20 10.55
N LYS A 81 11.81 12.12 11.36
CA LYS A 81 12.24 13.52 11.48
C LYS A 81 13.34 13.68 12.52
#